data_AF-A0A951JNA0-F1
#
_entry.id   AF-A0A951JNA0-F1
#
_cell.length_a   1.000
_cell.length_b   1.000
_cell.length_c   1.000
_cell.angle_alpha   90.00
_cell.angle_beta   90.00
_cell.angle_gamma   90.00
#
_symmetry.space_group_name_H-M   'P 1'
#
loop_
_entity.id
_entity.type
_entity.pdbx_description
1 polymer ?
#
loop_
_entity_poly.entity_id
_entity_poly.type
_entity_poly.pdbx_seq_one_letter_code
_entity_poly.pdbx_strand_id
1 'polypeptide(L)'
;MPFKLQIEFAGLCMFAARSDDHPRMYVLMPSVRGNHHGVGLHIPVLKFDTNHLQPGQTGGSGLFAQKLLRNREFVIPGSGAAQPICSQIADVGQATGKQVLPNLLGPSPSGLAARVTLLGGAMTAVARGACWEWQAGEYRTLSHRALWEVPAMEGDALPIELLSLATSQPEHLTLYPVTAGSELVLRINVHHMTAEDLVPEQTSTGRRPDVGDYGWHFAPYYDLFGPQTPLRLPRFRPDADCLSATGTCAEWLESGGLAYNCMLAGGG
;
A
#
# COMPACT_ATOMS: atom_id res chain seq x y z
N MET A 1 -27.96 3.40 -1.27
CA MET A 1 -27.58 4.82 -1.16
C MET A 1 -26.08 4.86 -1.31
N PRO A 2 -25.52 5.66 -2.24
CA PRO A 2 -24.09 5.63 -2.47
C PRO A 2 -23.32 6.04 -1.22
N PHE A 3 -22.14 5.48 -1.04
CA PHE A 3 -21.26 5.77 0.09
C PHE A 3 -19.84 6.06 -0.39
N LYS A 4 -19.07 6.79 0.41
CA LYS A 4 -17.65 7.04 0.15
C LYS A 4 -16.82 5.86 0.66
N LEU A 5 -15.94 5.30 -0.16
CA LEU A 5 -14.93 4.33 0.27
C LEU A 5 -13.59 5.03 0.44
N GLN A 6 -12.99 4.86 1.62
CA GLN A 6 -11.64 5.30 1.94
C GLN A 6 -10.77 4.09 2.26
N ILE A 7 -9.67 3.96 1.54
CA ILE A 7 -8.69 2.90 1.71
C ILE A 7 -7.37 3.53 2.08
N GLU A 8 -6.93 3.26 3.29
CA GLU A 8 -5.57 3.58 3.68
C GLU A 8 -4.63 2.44 3.24
N PHE A 9 -3.57 2.78 2.53
CA PHE A 9 -2.43 1.89 2.35
C PHE A 9 -1.30 2.35 3.27
N ALA A 10 -0.71 1.40 4.00
CA ALA A 10 0.38 1.70 4.92
C ALA A 10 1.54 0.71 4.75
N GLY A 11 2.76 1.25 4.79
CA GLY A 11 3.99 0.48 4.77
C GLY A 11 4.46 0.13 3.36
N LEU A 12 4.88 -1.12 3.22
CA LEU A 12 5.59 -1.68 2.07
C LEU A 12 4.67 -1.92 0.83
N CYS A 13 3.75 -1.04 0.48
CA CYS A 13 2.91 -1.19 -0.70
C CYS A 13 3.58 -0.67 -1.99
N MET A 14 3.51 -1.40 -3.12
CA MET A 14 3.91 -0.87 -4.44
C MET A 14 2.73 -0.69 -5.39
N PHE A 15 2.52 0.52 -5.88
CA PHE A 15 1.47 0.86 -6.83
C PHE A 15 1.95 0.70 -8.27
N ALA A 16 1.26 -0.11 -9.08
CA ALA A 16 1.56 -0.33 -10.48
C ALA A 16 0.29 -0.14 -11.31
N ALA A 17 0.30 0.88 -12.17
CA ALA A 17 -0.79 1.11 -13.10
C ALA A 17 -0.68 0.18 -14.30
N ARG A 18 -1.83 -0.28 -14.81
CA ARG A 18 -1.91 -0.92 -16.12
C ARG A 18 -2.75 -0.04 -17.02
N SER A 19 -2.16 0.44 -18.10
CA SER A 19 -2.74 1.40 -19.05
C SER A 19 -3.38 0.71 -20.27
N ASP A 20 -3.91 -0.49 -20.11
CA ASP A 20 -4.66 -1.19 -21.18
C ASP A 20 -6.12 -0.70 -21.26
N ASP A 21 -6.93 -1.36 -22.09
CA ASP A 21 -8.35 -1.02 -22.33
C ASP A 21 -9.22 -1.01 -21.06
N HIS A 22 -8.71 -1.58 -19.97
CA HIS A 22 -9.35 -1.60 -18.65
C HIS A 22 -8.38 -1.06 -17.59
N PRO A 23 -8.21 0.27 -17.53
CA PRO A 23 -7.24 0.89 -16.65
C PRO A 23 -7.53 0.54 -15.21
N ARG A 24 -6.51 0.04 -14.51
CA ARG A 24 -6.61 -0.39 -13.12
C ARG A 24 -5.29 -0.18 -12.40
N MET A 25 -5.39 -0.02 -11.08
CA MET A 25 -4.24 0.13 -10.20
C MET A 25 -4.04 -1.16 -9.41
N TYR A 26 -2.87 -1.75 -9.52
CA TYR A 26 -2.46 -2.88 -8.70
C TYR A 26 -1.62 -2.38 -7.53
N VAL A 27 -1.93 -2.87 -6.33
CA VAL A 27 -1.07 -2.72 -5.16
C VAL A 27 -0.39 -4.05 -4.90
N LEU A 28 0.88 -4.11 -5.23
CA LEU A 28 1.72 -5.31 -5.16
C LEU A 28 2.45 -5.33 -3.82
N MET A 29 2.32 -6.44 -3.11
CA MET A 29 3.00 -6.69 -1.84
C MET A 29 3.95 -7.86 -2.06
N PRO A 30 5.26 -7.61 -2.31
CA PRO A 30 6.19 -8.68 -2.63
C PRO A 30 6.36 -9.65 -1.46
N SER A 31 6.53 -10.93 -1.77
CA SER A 31 6.95 -11.92 -0.77
C SER A 31 8.46 -11.88 -0.56
N VAL A 32 8.89 -12.13 0.66
CA VAL A 32 10.31 -12.34 0.97
C VAL A 32 10.62 -13.83 0.78
N ARG A 33 10.90 -14.25 -0.45
CA ARG A 33 11.37 -15.62 -0.73
C ARG A 33 12.83 -15.60 -1.19
N GLY A 34 13.63 -16.49 -0.63
CA GLY A 34 14.84 -17.02 -1.29
C GLY A 34 16.15 -16.30 -1.02
N ASN A 35 16.26 -14.96 -1.11
CA ASN A 35 17.61 -14.33 -1.21
C ASN A 35 17.81 -13.00 -0.47
N HIS A 36 16.83 -12.47 0.26
CA HIS A 36 16.99 -11.18 0.94
C HIS A 36 17.41 -11.39 2.40
N HIS A 37 18.72 -11.48 2.63
CA HIS A 37 19.27 -11.55 3.98
C HIS A 37 18.87 -10.30 4.78
N GLY A 38 18.43 -10.50 6.02
CA GLY A 38 18.04 -9.43 6.93
C GLY A 38 16.60 -8.95 6.79
N VAL A 39 15.82 -9.45 5.81
CA VAL A 39 14.43 -9.04 5.62
C VAL A 39 13.46 -9.91 6.39
N GLY A 40 12.79 -9.32 7.39
CA GLY A 40 11.71 -9.98 8.13
C GLY A 40 10.55 -10.40 7.22
N LEU A 41 9.79 -11.41 7.65
CA LEU A 41 8.63 -11.89 6.87
C LEU A 41 7.66 -10.74 6.61
N HIS A 42 7.35 -10.49 5.35
CA HIS A 42 6.32 -9.56 4.91
C HIS A 42 4.92 -10.10 5.21
N ILE A 43 4.12 -9.33 5.94
CA ILE A 43 2.79 -9.72 6.38
C ILE A 43 1.77 -8.67 5.89
N PRO A 44 0.95 -9.03 4.89
CA PRO A 44 -0.12 -8.18 4.42
C PRO A 44 -1.41 -8.40 5.23
N VAL A 45 -2.05 -7.31 5.68
CA VAL A 45 -3.21 -7.32 6.57
C VAL A 45 -4.27 -6.35 6.07
N LEU A 46 -5.53 -6.79 6.04
CA LEU A 46 -6.71 -5.93 5.95
C LEU A 46 -7.20 -5.63 7.38
N LYS A 47 -7.28 -4.36 7.76
CA LYS A 47 -7.74 -3.88 9.07
C LYS A 47 -8.93 -2.93 8.89
N PHE A 48 -9.99 -3.11 9.65
CA PHE A 48 -11.17 -2.23 9.61
C PHE A 48 -11.85 -2.17 10.98
N ASP A 49 -12.58 -1.09 11.23
CA ASP A 49 -13.38 -0.94 12.46
C ASP A 49 -14.55 -1.94 12.45
N THR A 50 -14.78 -2.63 13.57
CA THR A 50 -15.82 -3.66 13.68
C THR A 50 -17.24 -3.14 13.47
N ASN A 51 -17.49 -1.83 13.58
CA ASN A 51 -18.78 -1.23 13.21
C ASN A 51 -19.11 -1.44 11.73
N HIS A 52 -18.10 -1.65 10.87
CA HIS A 52 -18.34 -1.97 9.46
C HIS A 52 -18.88 -3.40 9.25
N LEU A 53 -19.00 -4.23 10.29
CA LEU A 53 -19.56 -5.58 10.17
C LEU A 53 -21.10 -5.63 10.23
N GLN A 54 -21.75 -4.51 10.57
CA GLN A 54 -23.21 -4.45 10.71
C GLN A 54 -23.78 -3.21 10.01
N PRO A 55 -24.95 -3.33 9.35
CA PRO A 55 -25.60 -2.18 8.73
C PRO A 55 -26.11 -1.18 9.77
N GLY A 56 -26.14 0.11 9.40
CA GLY A 56 -26.78 1.18 10.19
C GLY A 56 -25.98 1.68 11.39
N GLN A 57 -24.72 1.27 11.54
CA GLN A 57 -23.84 1.76 12.61
C GLN A 57 -23.47 3.23 12.39
N THR A 58 -23.22 3.94 13.50
CA THR A 58 -22.80 5.35 13.50
C THR A 58 -21.46 5.50 14.21
N GLY A 59 -20.55 6.29 13.65
CA GLY A 59 -19.19 6.45 14.18
C GLY A 59 -18.35 5.17 14.16
N GLY A 60 -17.16 5.24 14.77
CA GLY A 60 -16.26 4.10 14.96
C GLY A 60 -16.37 3.51 16.36
N SER A 61 -16.19 2.19 16.47
CA SER A 61 -16.09 1.49 17.76
C SER A 61 -14.73 1.67 18.41
N GLY A 62 -13.69 1.96 17.61
CA GLY A 62 -12.29 1.88 18.03
C GLY A 62 -11.78 0.44 18.21
N LEU A 63 -12.65 -0.57 18.01
CA LEU A 63 -12.29 -1.98 17.97
C LEU A 63 -12.04 -2.37 16.52
N PHE A 64 -10.86 -2.92 16.24
CA PHE A 64 -10.46 -3.26 14.87
C PHE A 64 -10.41 -4.77 14.66
N ALA A 65 -11.10 -5.23 13.61
CA ALA A 65 -10.87 -6.55 13.06
C ALA A 65 -9.65 -6.54 12.13
N GLN A 66 -8.95 -7.66 12.08
CA GLN A 66 -7.80 -7.86 11.18
C GLN A 66 -7.95 -9.17 10.44
N LYS A 67 -7.60 -9.15 9.15
CA LYS A 67 -7.59 -10.32 8.28
C LYS A 67 -6.26 -10.40 7.55
N LEU A 68 -5.59 -11.54 7.67
CA LEU A 68 -4.36 -11.82 6.92
C LEU A 68 -4.69 -11.97 5.42
N LEU A 69 -3.97 -11.24 4.58
CA LEU A 69 -4.08 -11.29 3.11
C LEU A 69 -3.04 -12.23 2.49
N ARG A 70 -2.37 -13.06 3.28
CA ARG A 70 -1.30 -13.95 2.81
C ARG A 70 -1.77 -14.85 1.67
N ASN A 71 -1.07 -14.78 0.54
CA ASN A 71 -1.41 -15.44 -0.72
C ASN A 71 -2.83 -15.11 -1.20
N ARG A 72 -3.31 -13.89 -0.98
CA ARG A 72 -4.63 -13.44 -1.43
C ARG A 72 -4.54 -12.25 -2.38
N GLU A 73 -5.49 -12.21 -3.30
CA GLU A 73 -5.88 -11.02 -4.04
C GLU A 73 -7.18 -10.47 -3.46
N PHE A 74 -7.20 -9.17 -3.23
CA PHE A 74 -8.38 -8.42 -2.83
C PHE A 74 -8.77 -7.48 -3.97
N VAL A 75 -9.95 -7.67 -4.55
CA VAL A 75 -10.46 -6.82 -5.64
C VAL A 75 -11.43 -5.79 -5.08
N ILE A 76 -11.18 -4.52 -5.38
CA ILE A 76 -12.06 -3.42 -5.00
C ILE A 76 -12.76 -2.92 -6.27
N PRO A 77 -14.10 -3.07 -6.34
CA PRO A 77 -14.86 -2.58 -7.47
C PRO A 77 -14.83 -1.05 -7.52
N GLY A 78 -14.99 -0.52 -8.71
CA GLY A 78 -14.99 0.91 -8.96
C GLY A 78 -15.19 1.19 -10.43
N SER A 79 -15.48 2.45 -10.73
CA SER A 79 -15.54 2.98 -12.08
C SER A 79 -14.58 4.17 -12.21
N GLY A 80 -14.15 4.45 -13.43
CA GLY A 80 -13.24 5.54 -13.74
C GLY A 80 -11.85 5.08 -14.17
N ALA A 81 -11.10 5.98 -14.81
CA ALA A 81 -9.72 5.71 -15.20
C ALA A 81 -8.81 5.67 -13.96
N ALA A 82 -7.79 4.81 -14.01
CA ALA A 82 -6.71 4.83 -13.02
C ALA A 82 -6.05 6.22 -13.00
N GLN A 83 -6.07 6.88 -11.84
CA GLN A 83 -5.47 8.19 -11.66
C GLN A 83 -3.95 8.08 -11.48
N PRO A 84 -3.18 9.13 -11.82
CA PRO A 84 -1.74 9.15 -11.60
C PRO A 84 -1.40 9.00 -10.11
N ILE A 85 -0.29 8.31 -9.83
CA ILE A 85 0.24 8.15 -8.47
C ILE A 85 0.88 9.48 -8.03
N CYS A 86 0.80 9.80 -6.74
CA CYS A 86 1.42 11.00 -6.17
C CYS A 86 2.94 10.99 -6.37
N SER A 87 3.52 12.12 -6.77
CA SER A 87 4.98 12.25 -6.97
C SER A 87 5.82 12.02 -5.70
N GLN A 88 5.19 12.08 -4.52
CA GLN A 88 5.81 11.73 -3.24
C GLN A 88 6.08 10.22 -3.06
N ILE A 89 5.52 9.37 -3.93
CA ILE A 89 5.80 7.94 -3.97
C ILE A 89 6.88 7.71 -5.04
N ALA A 90 8.03 7.16 -4.64
CA ALA A 90 9.15 6.96 -5.56
C ALA A 90 8.90 5.80 -6.53
N ASP A 91 9.31 6.00 -7.78
CA ASP A 91 9.17 5.02 -8.84
C ASP A 91 10.43 4.15 -8.98
N VAL A 92 10.28 2.86 -8.68
CA VAL A 92 11.35 1.86 -8.84
C VAL A 92 11.62 1.55 -10.31
N GLY A 93 10.62 1.68 -11.17
CA GLY A 93 10.78 1.52 -12.61
C GLY A 93 11.71 2.56 -13.20
N GLN A 94 11.61 3.82 -12.75
CA GLN A 94 12.57 4.86 -13.13
C GLN A 94 13.99 4.56 -12.63
N ALA A 95 14.12 4.05 -11.40
CA ALA A 95 15.43 3.70 -10.83
C ALA A 95 16.09 2.48 -11.49
N THR A 96 15.29 1.52 -11.96
CA THR A 96 15.78 0.29 -12.61
C THR A 96 15.84 0.40 -14.13
N GLY A 97 15.18 1.38 -14.73
CA GLY A 97 14.99 1.48 -16.19
C GLY A 97 14.13 0.35 -16.76
N LYS A 98 13.28 -0.27 -15.93
CA LYS A 98 12.47 -1.44 -16.29
C LYS A 98 11.01 -1.25 -15.87
N GLN A 99 10.14 -2.01 -16.51
CA GLN A 99 8.73 -2.11 -16.11
C GLN A 99 8.52 -3.28 -15.15
N VAL A 100 7.41 -3.23 -14.41
CA VAL A 100 6.94 -4.34 -13.60
C VAL A 100 6.73 -5.57 -14.49
N LEU A 101 7.15 -6.75 -14.03
CA LEU A 101 7.02 -7.99 -14.77
C LEU A 101 5.54 -8.24 -15.15
N PRO A 102 5.22 -8.45 -16.44
CA PRO A 102 3.82 -8.51 -16.90
C PRO A 102 2.96 -9.60 -16.22
N ASN A 103 3.56 -10.73 -15.83
CA ASN A 103 2.85 -11.81 -15.16
C ASN A 103 2.31 -11.41 -13.78
N LEU A 104 2.90 -10.42 -13.12
CA LEU A 104 2.43 -9.89 -11.82
C LEU A 104 1.11 -9.10 -11.95
N LEU A 105 0.82 -8.61 -13.15
CA LEU A 105 -0.39 -7.88 -13.49
C LEU A 105 -1.44 -8.79 -14.18
N GLY A 106 -1.16 -10.09 -14.28
CA GLY A 106 -2.04 -11.11 -14.85
C GLY A 106 -3.00 -11.74 -13.82
N PRO A 107 -3.88 -12.67 -14.24
CA PRO A 107 -4.84 -13.30 -13.34
C PRO A 107 -4.23 -14.25 -12.30
N SER A 108 -2.97 -14.67 -12.47
CA SER A 108 -2.30 -15.62 -11.56
C SER A 108 -0.86 -15.17 -11.28
N PRO A 109 -0.68 -14.09 -10.50
CA PRO A 109 0.65 -13.59 -10.20
C PRO A 109 1.42 -14.54 -9.29
N SER A 110 2.74 -14.62 -9.47
CA SER A 110 3.65 -15.38 -8.62
C SER A 110 4.61 -14.44 -7.88
N GLY A 111 5.18 -14.88 -6.75
CA GLY A 111 6.16 -14.08 -5.99
C GLY A 111 5.59 -12.96 -5.11
N LEU A 112 4.26 -12.79 -5.07
CA LEU A 112 3.59 -11.82 -4.20
C LEU A 112 3.15 -12.46 -2.88
N ALA A 113 3.25 -11.72 -1.78
CA ALA A 113 2.62 -12.05 -0.51
C ALA A 113 1.12 -11.73 -0.54
N ALA A 114 0.74 -10.66 -1.23
CA ALA A 114 -0.65 -10.31 -1.52
C ALA A 114 -0.72 -9.35 -2.72
N ARG A 115 -1.93 -9.17 -3.24
CA ARG A 115 -2.26 -8.15 -4.25
C ARG A 115 -3.57 -7.47 -3.90
N VAL A 116 -3.66 -6.17 -4.12
CA VAL A 116 -4.95 -5.47 -4.21
C VAL A 116 -5.14 -4.99 -5.64
N THR A 117 -6.34 -5.18 -6.18
CA THR A 117 -6.70 -4.68 -7.52
C THR A 117 -7.79 -3.63 -7.37
N LEU A 118 -7.47 -2.40 -7.71
CA LEU A 118 -8.36 -1.25 -7.63
C LEU A 118 -8.91 -0.95 -9.03
N LEU A 119 -10.23 -1.13 -9.19
CA LEU A 119 -10.92 -0.91 -10.47
C LEU A 119 -11.42 0.54 -10.64
N GLY A 120 -11.23 1.39 -9.63
CA GLY A 120 -11.57 2.81 -9.70
C GLY A 120 -11.10 3.58 -8.47
N GLY A 121 -11.35 4.88 -8.47
CA GLY A 121 -10.91 5.81 -7.43
C GLY A 121 -9.58 6.50 -7.73
N ALA A 122 -9.05 7.20 -6.73
CA ALA A 122 -7.86 8.01 -6.85
C ALA A 122 -7.07 8.08 -5.54
N MET A 123 -5.76 8.27 -5.63
CA MET A 123 -4.96 8.66 -4.48
C MET A 123 -5.16 10.15 -4.20
N THR A 124 -5.64 10.52 -3.01
CA THR A 124 -6.00 11.90 -2.67
C THR A 124 -5.03 12.54 -1.68
N ALA A 125 -4.42 11.74 -0.82
CA ALA A 125 -3.48 12.22 0.19
C ALA A 125 -2.38 11.20 0.48
N VAL A 126 -1.25 11.69 1.00
CA VAL A 126 -0.12 10.86 1.45
C VAL A 126 0.48 11.41 2.73
N ALA A 127 0.94 10.52 3.60
CA ALA A 127 1.66 10.88 4.80
C ALA A 127 3.18 10.79 4.57
N ARG A 128 3.87 11.88 4.90
CA ARG A 128 5.32 12.00 4.80
C ARG A 128 6.00 10.90 5.62
N GLY A 129 6.93 10.16 5.03
CA GLY A 129 7.77 9.19 5.74
C GLY A 129 9.19 9.71 5.96
N ALA A 130 10.18 8.83 5.84
CA ALA A 130 11.58 9.11 6.08
C ALA A 130 12.33 9.67 4.86
N CYS A 131 13.47 10.31 5.14
CA CYS A 131 14.43 10.74 4.13
C CYS A 131 15.30 9.58 3.62
N TRP A 132 15.39 9.45 2.30
CA TRP A 132 16.17 8.42 1.61
C TRP A 132 17.07 9.03 0.55
N GLU A 133 18.31 8.55 0.47
CA GLU A 133 19.11 8.63 -0.76
C GLU A 133 18.59 7.54 -1.70
N TRP A 134 17.66 7.92 -2.58
CA TRP A 134 16.96 7.02 -3.50
C TRP A 134 17.87 6.56 -4.64
N GLN A 135 18.64 7.49 -5.19
CA GLN A 135 19.70 7.27 -6.18
C GLN A 135 20.94 8.08 -5.76
N ALA A 136 22.07 7.92 -6.47
CA ALA A 136 23.29 8.69 -6.17
C ALA A 136 23.00 10.19 -6.17
N GLY A 137 23.07 10.80 -5.00
CA GLY A 137 22.83 12.24 -4.83
C GLY A 137 21.36 12.66 -4.98
N GLU A 138 20.42 11.72 -5.12
CA GLU A 138 18.98 12.02 -5.12
C GLU A 138 18.42 11.79 -3.71
N TYR A 139 18.21 12.87 -2.98
CA TYR A 139 17.65 12.86 -1.62
C TYR A 139 16.18 13.26 -1.65
N ARG A 140 15.30 12.37 -1.17
CA ARG A 140 13.86 12.63 -1.16
C ARG A 140 13.20 12.03 0.06
N THR A 141 12.17 12.73 0.54
CA THR A 141 11.27 12.11 1.52
C THR A 141 10.27 11.22 0.81
N LEU A 142 10.19 9.95 1.24
CA LEU A 142 9.27 8.97 0.66
C LEU A 142 8.05 8.79 1.56
N SER A 143 6.87 8.72 0.96
CA SER A 143 5.63 8.49 1.70
C SER A 143 5.55 7.06 2.25
N HIS A 144 4.97 6.92 3.43
CA HIS A 144 4.77 5.63 4.11
C HIS A 144 3.28 5.25 4.25
N ARG A 145 2.37 6.20 4.01
CA ARG A 145 0.92 5.98 3.94
C ARG A 145 0.30 6.75 2.78
N ALA A 146 -0.71 6.19 2.16
CA ALA A 146 -1.50 6.80 1.09
C ALA A 146 -2.98 6.58 1.35
N LEU A 147 -3.78 7.60 1.06
CA LEU A 147 -5.23 7.52 1.07
C LEU A 147 -5.72 7.39 -0.37
N TRP A 148 -6.44 6.30 -0.64
CA TRP A 148 -7.16 6.07 -1.88
C TRP A 148 -8.66 6.21 -1.62
N GLU A 149 -9.35 7.00 -2.45
CA GLU A 149 -10.77 7.26 -2.28
C GLU A 149 -11.56 6.86 -3.52
N VAL A 150 -12.74 6.25 -3.28
CA VAL A 150 -13.81 6.14 -4.26
C VAL A 150 -14.97 7.00 -3.75
N PRO A 151 -15.26 8.15 -4.39
CA PRO A 151 -16.18 9.15 -3.83
C PRO A 151 -17.63 8.66 -3.76
N ALA A 152 -18.04 7.79 -4.68
CA ALA A 152 -19.38 7.23 -4.74
C ALA A 152 -19.30 5.74 -5.13
N MET A 153 -19.40 4.86 -4.14
CA MET A 153 -19.61 3.43 -4.33
C MET A 153 -21.11 3.16 -4.45
N GLU A 154 -21.49 2.40 -5.47
CA GLU A 154 -22.85 1.92 -5.64
C GLU A 154 -23.20 0.84 -4.61
N GLY A 155 -24.49 0.75 -4.26
CA GLY A 155 -25.01 -0.20 -3.29
C GLY A 155 -25.15 0.36 -1.87
N ASP A 156 -25.25 -0.52 -0.88
CA ASP A 156 -25.35 -0.22 0.55
C ASP A 156 -24.30 -0.96 1.39
N ALA A 157 -23.43 -1.73 0.73
CA ALA A 157 -22.35 -2.49 1.32
C ALA A 157 -21.22 -2.73 0.28
N LEU A 158 -20.04 -3.04 0.77
CA LEU A 158 -18.91 -3.51 -0.02
C LEU A 158 -18.75 -5.02 0.16
N PRO A 159 -19.07 -5.84 -0.86
CA PRO A 159 -18.62 -7.23 -0.89
C PRO A 159 -17.11 -7.26 -1.12
N ILE A 160 -16.41 -7.92 -0.20
CA ILE A 160 -14.99 -8.19 -0.25
C ILE A 160 -14.80 -9.65 -0.66
N GLU A 161 -14.18 -9.85 -1.81
CA GLU A 161 -13.76 -11.17 -2.28
C GLU A 161 -12.25 -11.30 -2.15
N LEU A 162 -11.81 -12.29 -1.36
CA LEU A 162 -10.41 -12.63 -1.17
C LEU A 162 -10.09 -13.89 -1.99
N LEU A 163 -9.66 -13.65 -3.22
CA LEU A 163 -9.24 -14.71 -4.15
C LEU A 163 -7.90 -15.26 -3.70
N SER A 164 -7.69 -16.57 -3.77
CA SER A 164 -6.37 -17.13 -3.46
C SER A 164 -5.45 -17.03 -4.66
N LEU A 165 -4.20 -16.61 -4.40
CA LEU A 165 -3.14 -16.56 -5.40
C LEU A 165 -2.59 -17.97 -5.72
N ALA A 166 -2.93 -18.98 -4.91
CA ALA A 166 -2.36 -20.34 -5.00
C ALA A 166 -3.40 -21.47 -5.04
N THR A 167 -4.67 -21.22 -4.70
CA THR A 167 -5.74 -22.23 -4.57
C THR A 167 -7.12 -21.62 -4.91
N SER A 168 -8.17 -22.43 -4.95
CA SER A 168 -9.44 -22.09 -5.62
C SER A 168 -10.60 -21.65 -4.72
N GLN A 169 -10.46 -21.60 -3.39
CA GLN A 169 -11.59 -21.16 -2.54
C GLN A 169 -11.51 -19.66 -2.22
N PRO A 170 -12.41 -18.85 -2.80
CA PRO A 170 -12.58 -17.46 -2.40
C PRO A 170 -13.10 -17.42 -0.96
N GLU A 171 -12.70 -16.39 -0.22
CA GLU A 171 -13.32 -16.03 1.03
C GLU A 171 -14.12 -14.75 0.84
N HIS A 172 -15.31 -14.70 1.43
CA HIS A 172 -16.23 -13.58 1.29
C HIS A 172 -16.42 -12.89 2.64
N LEU A 173 -16.37 -11.56 2.60
CA LEU A 173 -16.69 -10.68 3.72
C LEU A 173 -17.57 -9.56 3.18
N THR A 174 -18.52 -9.07 3.96
CA THR A 174 -19.31 -7.90 3.57
C THR A 174 -19.08 -6.82 4.62
N LEU A 175 -18.72 -5.62 4.16
CA LEU A 175 -18.58 -4.46 5.02
C LEU A 175 -19.62 -3.41 4.69
N TYR A 176 -20.16 -2.77 5.71
CA TYR A 176 -21.21 -1.76 5.61
C TYR A 176 -20.62 -0.37 5.91
N PRO A 177 -21.01 0.67 5.17
CA PRO A 177 -20.65 2.04 5.52
C PRO A 177 -21.28 2.43 6.86
N VAL A 178 -20.60 3.30 7.59
CA VAL A 178 -21.13 3.93 8.81
C VAL A 178 -21.46 5.39 8.55
N THR A 179 -22.39 5.94 9.32
CA THR A 179 -22.64 7.38 9.29
C THR A 179 -21.54 8.09 10.09
N ALA A 180 -20.76 8.92 9.40
CA ALA A 180 -19.73 9.78 9.97
C ALA A 180 -20.09 11.25 9.70
N GLY A 181 -20.66 11.93 10.71
CA GLY A 181 -21.24 13.26 10.52
C GLY A 181 -22.46 13.18 9.59
N SER A 182 -22.40 13.85 8.44
CA SER A 182 -23.44 13.85 7.41
C SER A 182 -23.18 12.88 6.25
N GLU A 183 -22.08 12.13 6.27
CA GLU A 183 -21.66 11.26 5.15
C GLU A 183 -21.74 9.77 5.54
N LEU A 184 -22.10 8.93 4.57
CA LEU A 184 -21.93 7.48 4.66
C LEU A 184 -20.54 7.11 4.17
N VAL A 185 -19.72 6.55 5.06
CA VAL A 185 -18.31 6.25 4.78
C VAL A 185 -17.96 4.82 5.19
N LEU A 186 -17.26 4.11 4.31
CA LEU A 186 -16.60 2.85 4.62
C LEU A 186 -15.09 3.08 4.67
N ARG A 187 -14.45 2.77 5.80
CA ARG A 187 -12.99 2.92 5.99
C ARG A 187 -12.34 1.56 6.16
N ILE A 188 -11.36 1.26 5.32
CA ILE A 188 -10.52 0.08 5.44
C ILE A 188 -9.04 0.46 5.35
N ASN A 189 -8.19 -0.35 5.97
CA ASN A 189 -6.74 -0.16 5.96
C ASN A 189 -6.10 -1.43 5.42
N VAL A 190 -5.16 -1.26 4.52
CA VAL A 190 -4.36 -2.33 3.94
C VAL A 190 -2.92 -2.06 4.35
N HIS A 191 -2.43 -2.87 5.27
CA HIS A 191 -1.07 -2.77 5.76
C HIS A 191 -0.20 -3.82 5.09
N HIS A 192 1.02 -3.44 4.74
CA HIS A 192 2.07 -4.37 4.37
C HIS A 192 3.33 -4.01 5.15
N MET A 193 3.74 -4.89 6.05
CA MET A 193 4.85 -4.60 6.98
C MET A 193 5.63 -5.88 7.28
N THR A 194 6.74 -5.77 8.00
CA THR A 194 7.43 -6.98 8.46
C THR A 194 6.79 -7.53 9.73
N ALA A 195 7.05 -8.80 10.03
CA ALA A 195 6.54 -9.44 11.24
C ALA A 195 6.99 -8.75 12.54
N GLU A 196 8.15 -8.11 12.51
CA GLU A 196 8.71 -7.35 13.63
C GLU A 196 7.91 -6.06 13.88
N ASP A 197 7.23 -5.54 12.85
CA ASP A 197 6.47 -4.29 12.88
C ASP A 197 4.97 -4.51 13.19
N LEU A 198 4.51 -5.77 13.30
CA LEU A 198 3.09 -6.12 13.37
C LEU A 198 2.40 -5.82 14.71
N VAL A 199 3.16 -5.40 15.71
CA VAL A 199 2.68 -5.07 17.05
C VAL A 199 2.03 -3.68 17.01
N PRO A 200 0.82 -3.48 17.59
CA PRO A 200 0.02 -2.28 17.39
C PRO A 200 0.82 -1.06 17.77
N GLU A 201 0.78 -0.03 16.91
CA GLU A 201 1.18 1.34 17.21
C GLU A 201 2.31 1.38 18.23
N GLN A 202 3.46 0.77 17.93
CA GLN A 202 4.62 1.11 18.71
C GLN A 202 4.81 2.61 18.50
N THR A 203 4.37 3.37 19.50
CA THR A 203 4.97 4.65 19.86
C THR A 203 6.45 4.35 19.85
N SER A 204 7.09 4.70 18.74
CA SER A 204 8.49 4.48 18.45
C SER A 204 9.26 4.34 19.74
N THR A 205 9.75 3.15 20.08
CA THR A 205 10.81 3.04 21.09
C THR A 205 12.08 3.59 20.46
N GLY A 206 12.06 4.89 20.20
CA GLY A 206 13.12 5.88 20.27
C GLY A 206 14.27 5.82 19.29
N ARG A 207 14.58 4.68 18.67
CA ARG A 207 15.79 4.61 17.84
C ARG A 207 15.47 4.87 16.39
N ARG A 208 15.71 6.12 15.99
CA ARG A 208 15.90 6.48 14.59
C ARG A 208 16.96 5.55 13.99
N PRO A 209 16.74 4.97 12.80
CA PRO A 209 17.74 4.16 12.13
C PRO A 209 19.06 4.91 11.94
N ASP A 210 20.17 4.18 11.90
CA ASP A 210 21.46 4.76 11.53
C ASP A 210 21.54 4.94 9.99
N VAL A 211 22.45 5.79 9.54
CA VAL A 211 22.60 6.10 8.10
C VAL A 211 22.94 4.84 7.33
N GLY A 212 22.12 4.52 6.32
CA GLY A 212 22.28 3.32 5.50
C GLY A 212 21.51 2.08 5.99
N ASP A 213 20.85 2.14 7.15
CA ASP A 213 19.97 1.07 7.61
C ASP A 213 18.67 0.98 6.78
N TYR A 214 17.91 -0.11 6.95
CA TYR A 214 16.57 -0.36 6.37
C TYR A 214 16.47 -0.38 4.84
N GLY A 215 17.54 -0.06 4.09
CA GLY A 215 17.55 -0.14 2.63
C GLY A 215 17.21 -1.53 2.07
N TRP A 216 17.45 -2.58 2.85
CA TRP A 216 17.13 -3.96 2.49
C TRP A 216 15.62 -4.25 2.40
N HIS A 217 14.75 -3.45 3.03
CA HIS A 217 13.29 -3.60 2.87
C HIS A 217 12.83 -3.34 1.44
N PHE A 218 13.65 -2.62 0.66
CA PHE A 218 13.35 -2.34 -0.75
C PHE A 218 13.74 -3.50 -1.67
N ALA A 219 14.61 -4.42 -1.24
CA ALA A 219 15.13 -5.49 -2.11
C ALA A 219 14.03 -6.35 -2.77
N PRO A 220 12.96 -6.78 -2.06
CA PRO A 220 11.89 -7.57 -2.66
C PRO A 220 11.13 -6.87 -3.80
N TYR A 221 11.15 -5.54 -3.89
CA TYR A 221 10.49 -4.83 -4.98
C TYR A 221 11.30 -4.87 -6.27
N TYR A 222 12.62 -4.85 -6.18
CA TYR A 222 13.47 -4.90 -7.37
C TYR A 222 13.29 -6.23 -8.13
N ASP A 223 12.98 -7.31 -7.43
CA ASP A 223 12.64 -8.61 -8.03
C ASP A 223 11.37 -8.55 -8.87
N LEU A 224 10.46 -7.60 -8.60
CA LEU A 224 9.25 -7.38 -9.41
C LEU A 224 9.55 -6.79 -10.80
N PHE A 225 10.80 -6.39 -11.05
CA PHE A 225 11.31 -5.88 -12.33
C PHE A 225 12.31 -6.87 -12.99
N GLY A 226 12.42 -8.09 -12.45
CA GLY A 226 13.38 -9.11 -12.90
C GLY A 226 14.81 -8.89 -12.38
N PRO A 227 15.77 -9.73 -12.81
CA PRO A 227 17.14 -9.72 -12.27
C PRO A 227 17.81 -8.35 -12.36
N GLN A 228 18.37 -7.87 -11.25
CA GLN A 228 19.13 -6.61 -11.17
C GLN A 228 20.57 -6.88 -10.76
N THR A 229 21.55 -6.33 -11.48
CA THR A 229 22.97 -6.44 -11.10
C THR A 229 23.77 -5.23 -11.61
N PRO A 230 24.42 -4.46 -10.73
CA PRO A 230 24.34 -4.52 -9.26
C PRO A 230 22.99 -4.01 -8.74
N LEU A 231 22.49 -4.60 -7.65
CA LEU A 231 21.34 -4.07 -6.92
C LEU A 231 21.80 -2.89 -6.07
N ARG A 232 21.33 -1.68 -6.39
CA ARG A 232 21.58 -0.49 -5.58
C ARG A 232 20.35 -0.19 -4.73
N LEU A 233 20.46 -0.49 -3.45
CA LEU A 233 19.41 -0.21 -2.47
C LEU A 233 19.45 1.26 -2.03
N PRO A 234 18.27 1.86 -1.76
CA PRO A 234 18.20 3.17 -1.12
C PRO A 234 18.89 3.16 0.24
N ARG A 235 19.41 4.32 0.66
CA ARG A 235 20.05 4.47 1.96
C ARG A 235 19.25 5.43 2.82
N PHE A 236 18.96 5.03 4.05
CA PHE A 236 18.34 5.94 5.01
C PHE A 236 19.26 7.14 5.29
N ARG A 237 18.68 8.34 5.39
CA ARG A 237 19.38 9.60 5.65
C ARG A 237 18.70 10.42 6.76
N PRO A 238 19.42 11.35 7.41
CA PRO A 238 18.81 12.35 8.28
C PRO A 238 17.80 13.23 7.52
N ASP A 239 16.72 13.66 8.16
CA ASP A 239 15.67 14.42 7.46
C ASP A 239 16.16 15.77 6.93
N ALA A 240 17.20 16.32 7.56
CA ALA A 240 17.86 17.55 7.14
C ALA A 240 18.54 17.43 5.75
N ASP A 241 18.85 16.21 5.30
CA ASP A 241 19.44 15.98 3.97
C ASP A 241 18.38 16.07 2.86
N CYS A 242 17.10 15.88 3.18
CA CYS A 242 16.03 15.87 2.20
C CYS A 242 15.28 17.19 2.15
N LEU A 243 15.02 17.65 0.93
CA LEU A 243 13.99 18.65 0.69
C LEU A 243 12.62 17.97 0.73
N SER A 244 11.62 18.61 1.35
CA SER A 244 10.23 18.20 1.20
C SER A 244 9.84 18.37 -0.27
N ALA A 245 9.47 17.28 -0.93
CA ALA A 245 8.96 17.38 -2.30
C ALA A 245 7.63 18.16 -2.29
N THR A 246 7.48 19.13 -3.19
CA THR A 246 6.15 19.63 -3.54
C THR A 246 5.41 18.49 -4.23
N GLY A 247 4.41 17.97 -3.53
CA GLY A 247 3.61 16.85 -3.98
C GLY A 247 2.45 17.23 -4.89
N THR A 248 1.96 16.26 -5.66
CA THR A 248 0.68 16.40 -6.39
C THR A 248 -0.54 16.08 -5.52
N CYS A 249 -0.33 15.40 -4.39
CA CYS A 249 -1.40 15.01 -3.46
C CYS A 249 -1.32 15.79 -2.15
N ALA A 250 -2.47 15.90 -1.47
CA ALA A 250 -2.57 16.56 -0.18
C ALA A 250 -1.67 15.87 0.87
N GLU A 251 -1.15 16.67 1.80
CA GLU A 251 -0.41 16.14 2.93
C GLU A 251 -1.38 15.61 3.99
N TRP A 252 -1.15 14.38 4.42
CA TRP A 252 -1.90 13.74 5.48
C TRP A 252 -1.07 13.74 6.77
N LEU A 253 -1.56 14.46 7.77
CA LEU A 253 -0.83 14.73 9.02
C LEU A 253 -1.05 13.68 10.11
N GLU A 254 -1.81 12.60 9.85
CA GLU A 254 -2.06 11.58 10.87
C GLU A 254 -0.81 10.78 11.19
N SER A 255 -0.58 10.59 12.49
CA SER A 255 0.46 9.73 13.05
C SER A 255 0.08 8.25 12.96
N GLY A 256 1.06 7.38 12.72
CA GLY A 256 0.88 5.92 12.79
C GLY A 256 1.76 5.17 11.79
N GLY A 257 2.20 3.96 12.13
CA GLY A 257 3.11 3.17 11.31
C GLY A 257 4.57 3.65 11.37
N LEU A 258 5.47 2.86 10.77
CA LEU A 258 6.90 3.16 10.75
C LEU A 258 7.25 3.98 9.52
N ALA A 259 7.75 5.20 9.73
CA ALA A 259 8.06 6.16 8.66
C ALA A 259 9.10 5.66 7.63
N TYR A 260 9.84 4.59 7.96
CA TYR A 260 10.86 3.98 7.11
C TYR A 260 10.36 2.79 6.28
N ASN A 261 9.14 2.30 6.52
CA ASN A 261 8.49 1.33 5.62
C ASN A 261 7.75 2.11 4.53
N CYS A 262 8.49 2.55 3.51
CA CYS A 262 7.95 3.44 2.48
C CYS A 262 7.24 2.67 1.36
N MET A 263 6.21 3.31 0.80
CA MET A 263 5.51 2.84 -0.38
C MET A 263 6.27 3.21 -1.64
N LEU A 264 6.02 2.47 -2.71
CA LEU A 264 6.70 2.62 -4.00
C LEU A 264 5.72 2.64 -5.15
N ALA A 265 6.19 3.07 -6.30
CA ALA A 265 5.51 2.93 -7.59
C ALA A 265 6.33 2.02 -8.50
N GLY A 266 5.66 1.29 -9.39
CA GLY A 266 6.27 0.65 -10.53
C GLY A 266 5.78 1.31 -11.80
N GLY A 267 6.64 2.12 -12.41
CA GLY A 267 6.34 2.89 -13.62
C GLY A 267 5.66 2.07 -14.72
N GLY A 268 4.71 2.73 -15.38
CA GLY A 268 4.02 2.27 -16.59
C GLY A 268 4.52 3.02 -17.80
#